data_AF-A0A530Y4H6-F1
#
_entry.id   AF-A0A530Y4H6-F1
#
_cell.length_a   1.000
_cell.length_b   1.000
_cell.length_c   1.000
_cell.angle_alpha   90.00
_cell.angle_beta   90.00
_cell.angle_gamma   90.00
#
_symmetry.space_group_name_H-M   'P 1'
#
loop_
_entity.id
_entity.type
_entity.pdbx_description
1 polymer ?
#
loop_
_entity_poly.entity_id
_entity_poly.type
_entity_poly.pdbx_seq_one_letter_code
_entity_poly.pdbx_strand_id
1 'polypeptide(L)'
;ALGETAETFLGPVGLLIPSGEHGRSVLELTWARPTAEFNGITGGYTGKGFKTVIAAEASAKVSFRLVHKQDPEKIRAAFQAFVRERIPADCSVDFHPHGGSPAIQLSYDSPFLAKAKDALSDEWPKPAVTTGSGGSIPVVGDFQTY
;
A
#
# COMPACT_ATOMS: atom_id res chain seq x y z
N ALA A 1 -18.60 -12.62 -6.04
CA ALA A 1 -18.54 -11.25 -5.49
C ALA A 1 -17.45 -10.47 -6.21
N LEU A 2 -17.73 -9.89 -7.37
CA LEU A 2 -16.79 -9.36 -8.38
C LEU A 2 -16.12 -10.39 -9.30
N GLY A 3 -15.78 -11.59 -8.83
CA GLY A 3 -15.27 -12.66 -9.71
C GLY A 3 -13.88 -12.41 -10.29
N GLU A 4 -13.16 -11.44 -9.74
CA GLU A 4 -11.77 -11.14 -10.07
C GLU A 4 -10.87 -12.33 -9.70
N THR A 5 -10.09 -12.79 -10.67
CA THR A 5 -9.02 -13.77 -10.50
C THR A 5 -7.68 -13.08 -10.64
N ALA A 6 -6.59 -13.77 -10.26
CA ALA A 6 -5.25 -13.26 -10.52
C ALA A 6 -5.01 -13.00 -12.01
N GLU A 7 -5.54 -13.87 -12.87
CA GLU A 7 -5.40 -13.76 -14.33
C GLU A 7 -6.14 -12.54 -14.88
N THR A 8 -7.41 -12.32 -14.48
CA THR A 8 -8.18 -11.17 -14.97
C THR A 8 -7.62 -9.85 -14.47
N PHE A 9 -7.11 -9.82 -13.24
CA PHE A 9 -6.60 -8.63 -12.59
C PHE A 9 -5.20 -8.23 -13.09
N LEU A 10 -4.30 -9.20 -13.25
CA LEU A 10 -2.89 -8.96 -13.60
C LEU A 10 -2.60 -9.08 -15.10
N GLY A 11 -3.42 -9.81 -15.85
CA GLY A 11 -3.28 -10.02 -17.29
C GLY A 11 -3.13 -8.72 -18.10
N PRO A 12 -3.88 -7.63 -17.82
CA PRO A 12 -3.74 -6.36 -18.53
C PRO A 12 -2.35 -5.72 -18.43
N VAL A 13 -1.55 -6.07 -17.42
CA VAL A 13 -0.17 -5.61 -17.24
C VAL A 13 0.88 -6.69 -17.55
N GLY A 14 0.45 -7.81 -18.17
CA GLY A 14 1.32 -8.90 -18.57
C GLY A 14 1.83 -9.76 -17.41
N LEU A 15 1.15 -9.75 -16.27
CA LEU A 15 1.52 -10.52 -15.09
C LEU A 15 0.52 -11.64 -14.82
N LEU A 16 0.98 -12.70 -14.15
CA LEU A 16 0.16 -13.89 -13.85
C LEU A 16 0.15 -14.27 -12.36
N ILE A 17 1.20 -13.88 -11.62
CA ILE A 17 1.43 -14.35 -10.26
C ILE A 17 1.28 -13.15 -9.31
N PRO A 18 0.29 -13.16 -8.40
CA PRO A 18 0.17 -12.14 -7.37
C PRO A 18 1.40 -12.11 -6.46
N SER A 19 1.84 -10.91 -6.11
CA SER A 19 2.83 -10.70 -5.06
C SER A 19 2.15 -10.66 -3.69
N GLY A 20 2.91 -10.98 -2.64
CA GLY A 20 2.43 -10.94 -1.26
C GLY A 20 2.08 -12.31 -0.68
N GLU A 21 1.14 -12.33 0.25
CA GLU A 21 0.81 -13.53 1.03
C GLU A 21 0.17 -14.64 0.19
N HIS A 22 0.70 -15.85 0.31
CA HIS A 22 0.11 -17.03 -0.31
C HIS A 22 -1.26 -17.37 0.30
N GLY A 23 -2.15 -17.93 -0.53
CA GLY A 23 -3.51 -18.31 -0.10
C GLY A 23 -4.47 -17.14 0.04
N ARG A 24 -4.12 -15.95 -0.46
CA ARG A 24 -4.99 -14.77 -0.52
C ARG A 24 -5.40 -14.46 -1.95
N SER A 25 -6.65 -14.02 -2.11
CA SER A 25 -7.13 -13.47 -3.38
C SER A 25 -6.49 -12.11 -3.68
N VAL A 26 -6.47 -11.71 -4.96
CA VAL A 26 -5.98 -10.38 -5.36
C VAL A 26 -6.74 -9.23 -4.70
N LEU A 27 -8.03 -9.41 -4.44
CA LEU A 27 -8.85 -8.42 -3.73
C LEU A 27 -8.46 -8.34 -2.25
N GLU A 28 -8.22 -9.47 -1.57
CA GLU A 28 -7.69 -9.44 -0.20
C GLU A 28 -6.34 -8.73 -0.14
N LEU A 29 -5.41 -9.09 -1.04
CA LEU A 29 -4.09 -8.49 -1.12
C LEU A 29 -4.16 -6.97 -1.35
N THR A 30 -5.13 -6.50 -2.14
CA THR A 30 -5.30 -5.08 -2.45
C THR A 30 -6.03 -4.31 -1.34
N TRP A 31 -7.04 -4.91 -0.69
CA TRP A 31 -7.95 -4.19 0.20
C TRP A 31 -7.64 -4.35 1.68
N ALA A 32 -7.08 -5.49 2.08
CA ALA A 32 -7.10 -5.93 3.47
C ALA A 32 -5.74 -6.46 3.97
N ARG A 33 -4.75 -6.62 3.10
CA ARG A 33 -3.38 -6.99 3.49
C ARG A 33 -2.45 -5.78 3.44
N PRO A 34 -1.50 -5.65 4.39
CA PRO A 34 -0.53 -4.57 4.36
C PRO A 34 0.53 -4.80 3.28
N THR A 35 1.18 -3.72 2.84
CA THR A 35 2.32 -3.79 1.93
C THR A 35 3.54 -3.08 2.51
N ALA A 36 4.73 -3.44 2.01
CA ALA A 36 5.99 -2.73 2.23
C ALA A 36 6.70 -2.61 0.88
N GLU A 37 6.85 -1.39 0.39
CA GLU A 37 7.15 -1.11 -1.02
C GLU A 37 8.36 -0.19 -1.15
N PHE A 38 9.30 -0.55 -2.02
CA PHE A 38 10.38 0.33 -2.45
C PHE A 38 9.96 1.09 -3.70
N ASN A 39 9.75 2.40 -3.55
CA ASN A 39 9.32 3.30 -4.63
C ASN A 39 10.50 3.84 -5.44
N GLY A 40 11.70 3.81 -4.86
CA GLY A 40 12.92 4.24 -5.52
C GLY A 40 14.13 3.81 -4.71
N ILE A 41 15.18 3.38 -5.41
CA ILE A 41 16.47 3.03 -4.84
C ILE A 41 17.53 3.68 -5.74
N THR A 42 18.45 4.43 -5.15
CA THR A 42 19.51 5.14 -5.88
C THR A 42 20.82 5.03 -5.13
N GLY A 43 21.92 4.84 -5.85
CA GLY A 43 23.28 4.79 -5.31
C GLY A 43 24.28 4.53 -6.43
N GLY A 44 25.51 5.04 -6.28
CA GLY A 44 26.56 4.83 -7.27
C GLY A 44 26.23 5.34 -8.68
N TYR A 45 26.46 4.51 -9.70
CA TYR A 45 26.21 4.84 -11.11
C TYR A 45 24.84 4.31 -11.56
N THR A 46 23.90 5.20 -11.86
CA THR A 46 22.51 4.84 -12.26
C THR A 46 22.23 5.05 -13.76
N GLY A 47 23.27 5.30 -14.56
CA GLY A 47 23.18 5.51 -16.00
C GLY A 47 23.26 4.21 -16.82
N LYS A 48 23.01 4.31 -18.13
CA LYS A 48 23.24 3.19 -19.06
C LYS A 48 24.73 2.88 -19.21
N GLY A 49 25.08 1.61 -19.35
CA GLY A 49 26.48 1.16 -19.50
C GLY A 49 27.07 0.69 -18.17
N PHE A 50 28.40 0.71 -18.05
CA PHE A 50 29.09 0.25 -16.86
C PHE A 50 30.05 1.31 -16.32
N LYS A 51 30.21 1.34 -15.00
CA LYS A 51 31.25 2.10 -14.31
C LYS A 51 31.72 1.29 -13.12
N THR A 52 33.02 1.05 -13.01
CA THR A 52 33.63 0.33 -11.89
C THR A 52 33.81 1.27 -10.68
N VAL A 53 32.69 1.66 -10.08
CA VAL A 53 32.65 2.55 -8.90
C VAL A 53 32.17 1.79 -7.68
N ILE A 54 32.79 2.05 -6.53
CA ILE A 54 32.29 1.65 -5.22
C ILE A 54 31.46 2.83 -4.72
N ALA A 55 30.14 2.65 -4.59
CA ALA A 55 29.25 3.70 -4.09
C ALA A 55 29.51 3.91 -2.60
N ALA A 56 29.78 5.16 -2.20
CA ALA A 56 29.91 5.52 -0.80
C ALA A 56 28.54 5.66 -0.10
N GLU A 57 27.48 5.94 -0.87
CA GLU A 57 26.13 6.21 -0.36
C GLU A 57 25.06 5.60 -1.26
N ALA A 58 23.95 5.23 -0.63
CA ALA A 58 22.72 4.83 -1.30
C ALA A 58 21.50 5.30 -0.49
N SER A 59 20.39 5.51 -1.16
CA SER A 59 19.12 5.93 -0.56
C SER A 59 17.96 5.13 -1.11
N ALA A 60 16.94 4.90 -0.28
CA ALA A 60 15.70 4.26 -0.69
C ALA A 60 14.49 5.09 -0.22
N LYS A 61 13.45 5.14 -1.05
CA LYS A 61 12.13 5.68 -0.69
C LYS A 61 11.18 4.53 -0.47
N VAL A 62 10.70 4.36 0.77
CA VAL A 62 9.86 3.22 1.16
C VAL A 62 8.50 3.70 1.62
N SER A 63 7.43 3.00 1.23
CA SER A 63 6.06 3.23 1.71
C SER A 63 5.45 1.95 2.25
N PHE A 64 4.45 2.10 3.10
CA PHE A 64 3.67 1.01 3.66
C PHE A 64 2.19 1.33 3.48
N ARG A 65 1.42 0.37 2.96
CA ARG A 65 -0.04 0.42 3.09
C ARG A 65 -0.42 -0.23 4.40
N LEU A 66 -1.08 0.54 5.26
CA LEU A 66 -1.56 0.07 6.55
C LEU A 66 -3.00 -0.44 6.42
N VAL A 67 -3.35 -1.41 7.24
CA VAL A 67 -4.70 -1.99 7.30
C VAL A 67 -5.20 -2.04 8.73
N HIS A 68 -6.52 -2.05 8.89
CA HIS A 68 -7.20 -2.17 10.18
C HIS A 68 -6.66 -1.18 11.25
N LYS A 69 -6.25 -1.68 12.42
CA LYS A 69 -5.81 -0.90 13.58
C LYS A 69 -4.28 -0.71 13.64
N GLN A 70 -3.58 -0.87 12.51
CA GLN A 70 -2.15 -0.65 12.48
C GLN A 70 -1.81 0.81 12.79
N ASP A 71 -0.86 0.99 13.71
CA ASP A 71 -0.38 2.28 14.15
C ASP A 71 0.82 2.71 13.29
N PRO A 72 0.72 3.81 12.53
CA PRO A 72 1.77 4.26 11.61
C PRO A 72 3.11 4.52 12.32
N GLU A 73 3.10 5.04 13.55
CA GLU A 73 4.34 5.33 14.29
C GLU A 73 4.99 4.04 14.79
N LYS A 74 4.20 3.06 15.23
CA LYS A 74 4.74 1.73 15.61
C LYS A 74 5.34 1.00 14.41
N ILE A 75 4.67 1.03 13.26
CA ILE A 75 5.18 0.39 12.04
C ILE A 75 6.47 1.08 11.56
N ARG A 76 6.52 2.42 11.60
CA ARG A 76 7.74 3.18 11.29
C ARG A 76 8.88 2.79 12.23
N ALA A 77 8.64 2.80 13.54
CA ALA A 77 9.66 2.45 14.52
C ALA A 77 10.19 1.02 14.31
N ALA A 78 9.30 0.06 14.06
CA ALA A 78 9.66 -1.32 13.76
C ALA A 78 10.52 -1.45 12.50
N PHE A 79 10.17 -0.75 11.42
CA PHE A 79 10.98 -0.74 10.20
C PHE A 79 12.36 -0.12 10.42
N GLN A 80 12.45 1.01 11.12
CA GLN A 80 13.74 1.63 11.42
C GLN A 80 14.63 0.74 12.29
N ALA A 81 14.05 0.05 13.28
CA ALA A 81 14.78 -0.93 14.09
C ALA A 81 15.31 -2.08 13.23
N PHE A 82 14.44 -2.66 12.38
CA PHE A 82 14.82 -3.71 11.43
C PHE A 82 16.00 -3.28 10.53
N VAL A 83 15.99 -2.04 10.02
CA VAL A 83 17.10 -1.54 9.21
C VAL A 83 18.38 -1.38 10.04
N ARG A 84 18.30 -0.73 11.22
CA ARG A 84 19.46 -0.50 12.09
C ARG A 84 20.18 -1.78 12.51
N GLU A 85 19.43 -2.85 12.80
CA GLU A 85 19.99 -4.17 13.13
C GLU A 85 20.86 -4.79 12.03
N ARG A 86 20.72 -4.32 10.78
CA ARG A 86 21.38 -4.88 9.59
C ARG A 86 22.45 -3.96 9.02
N ILE A 87 22.69 -2.80 9.63
CA ILE A 87 23.76 -1.89 9.20
C ILE A 87 25.11 -2.42 9.72
N PRO A 88 26.14 -2.52 8.87
CA PRO A 88 27.51 -2.84 9.31
C PRO A 88 28.02 -1.84 10.36
N ALA A 89 28.95 -2.29 11.22
CA ALA A 89 29.45 -1.48 12.33
C ALA A 89 30.16 -0.18 11.91
N ASP A 90 30.66 -0.11 10.68
CA ASP A 90 31.37 1.02 10.08
C ASP A 90 30.50 1.82 9.08
N CYS A 91 29.20 1.54 9.02
CA CYS A 91 28.22 2.23 8.18
C CYS A 91 27.20 3.00 9.04
N SER A 92 26.55 3.99 8.45
CA SER A 92 25.47 4.76 9.08
C SER A 92 24.18 4.71 8.25
N VAL A 93 23.05 5.00 8.89
CA VAL A 93 21.76 5.15 8.23
C VAL A 93 20.97 6.30 8.85
N ASP A 94 20.43 7.16 8.01
CA ASP A 94 19.53 8.25 8.39
C ASP A 94 18.13 8.02 7.84
N PHE A 95 17.11 8.45 8.59
CA PHE A 95 15.71 8.29 8.22
C PHE A 95 15.02 9.65 8.10
N HIS A 96 14.38 9.90 6.96
CA HIS A 96 13.57 11.08 6.72
C HIS A 96 12.09 10.70 6.69
N PRO A 97 11.30 10.98 7.74
CA PRO A 97 9.90 10.60 7.78
C PRO A 97 9.06 11.47 6.83
N HIS A 98 8.04 10.85 6.23
CA HIS A 98 7.01 11.53 5.45
C HIS A 98 5.68 10.80 5.62
N GLY A 99 4.58 11.56 5.75
CA GLY A 99 3.24 11.01 5.94
C GLY A 99 3.08 10.20 7.23
N GLY A 100 2.04 9.35 7.29
CA GLY A 100 1.74 8.51 8.45
C GLY A 100 0.24 8.40 8.74
N SER A 101 -0.59 8.25 7.72
CA SER A 101 -2.05 8.13 7.91
C SER A 101 -2.43 6.70 8.32
N PRO A 102 -3.38 6.52 9.26
CA PRO A 102 -3.92 5.21 9.57
C PRO A 102 -4.79 4.68 8.42
N ALA A 103 -5.11 3.38 8.46
CA ALA A 103 -6.13 2.82 7.59
C ALA A 103 -7.50 3.40 7.94
N ILE A 104 -8.32 3.66 6.93
CA ILE A 104 -9.68 4.20 7.10
C ILE A 104 -10.67 3.10 6.71
N GLN A 105 -11.66 2.90 7.57
CA GLN A 105 -12.81 2.04 7.30
C GLN A 105 -14.07 2.79 7.70
N LEU A 106 -15.06 2.82 6.82
CA LEU A 106 -16.41 3.28 7.14
C LEU A 106 -17.23 2.10 7.67
N SER A 107 -18.18 2.38 8.58
CA SER A 107 -19.12 1.35 9.03
C SER A 107 -19.88 0.77 7.83
N TYR A 108 -20.01 -0.56 7.78
CA TYR A 108 -20.82 -1.23 6.77
C TYR A 108 -22.29 -0.84 6.86
N ASP A 109 -22.76 -0.46 8.05
CA ASP A 109 -24.12 -0.01 8.32
C ASP A 109 -24.27 1.51 8.17
N SER A 110 -23.31 2.20 7.54
CA SER A 110 -23.39 3.63 7.32
C SER A 110 -24.60 3.98 6.46
N PRO A 111 -25.54 4.81 6.94
CA PRO A 111 -26.70 5.21 6.15
C PRO A 111 -26.30 6.03 4.91
N PHE A 112 -25.16 6.73 4.95
CA PHE A 112 -24.61 7.44 3.80
C PHE A 112 -24.12 6.47 2.73
N LEU A 113 -23.45 5.39 3.13
CA LEU A 113 -22.95 4.37 2.21
C LEU A 113 -24.12 3.61 1.55
N ALA A 114 -25.14 3.26 2.34
CA ALA A 114 -26.35 2.61 1.82
C ALA A 114 -27.06 3.52 0.80
N LYS A 115 -27.34 4.79 1.16
CA LYS A 115 -27.99 5.75 0.26
C LYS A 115 -27.19 5.99 -1.03
N ALA A 116 -25.87 6.11 -0.93
CA ALA A 116 -25.02 6.27 -2.10
C ALA A 116 -25.08 5.04 -3.01
N LYS A 117 -25.00 3.84 -2.43
CA LYS A 117 -25.13 2.59 -3.19
C LYS A 117 -26.48 2.48 -3.89
N ASP A 118 -27.58 2.82 -3.21
CA ASP A 118 -28.92 2.76 -3.80
C ASP A 118 -29.05 3.77 -4.95
N ALA A 119 -28.64 5.03 -4.74
CA ALA A 119 -28.68 6.04 -5.79
C ALA A 119 -27.84 5.68 -7.03
N LEU A 120 -26.66 5.08 -6.84
CA LEU A 120 -25.86 4.56 -7.95
C LEU A 120 -26.52 3.33 -8.60
N SER A 121 -27.24 2.51 -7.85
CA SER A 121 -27.94 1.34 -8.42
C SER A 121 -29.17 1.73 -9.23
N ASP A 122 -29.80 2.87 -8.90
CA ASP A 122 -30.94 3.41 -9.63
C ASP A 122 -30.53 3.99 -10.99
N GLU A 123 -29.32 4.55 -11.08
CA GLU A 123 -28.80 5.20 -12.30
C GLU A 123 -28.22 4.21 -13.32
N TRP A 124 -27.52 3.16 -12.87
CA TRP A 124 -26.83 2.22 -13.77
C TRP A 124 -27.47 0.83 -13.82
N PRO A 125 -27.47 0.13 -14.98
CA PRO A 125 -28.09 -1.19 -15.13
C PRO A 125 -27.49 -2.30 -14.23
N LYS A 126 -26.29 -2.08 -13.69
CA LYS A 126 -25.60 -3.02 -12.80
C LYS A 126 -25.67 -2.47 -11.38
N PRO A 127 -26.17 -3.25 -10.41
CA PRO A 127 -26.21 -2.81 -9.01
C PRO A 127 -24.83 -2.40 -8.50
N ALA A 128 -24.78 -1.29 -7.77
CA ALA A 128 -23.57 -0.84 -7.13
C ALA A 128 -23.17 -1.79 -5.99
N VAL A 129 -21.87 -1.87 -5.75
CA VAL A 129 -21.27 -2.73 -4.71
C VAL A 129 -20.29 -1.93 -3.88
N THR A 130 -20.18 -2.28 -2.61
CA THR A 130 -19.18 -1.70 -1.70
C THR A 130 -17.86 -2.43 -1.89
N THR A 131 -16.79 -1.67 -2.10
CA THR A 131 -15.44 -2.21 -2.31
C THR A 131 -14.45 -1.57 -1.35
N GLY A 132 -13.36 -2.29 -1.07
CA GLY A 132 -12.17 -1.71 -0.48
C GLY A 132 -11.29 -1.03 -1.54
N SER A 133 -10.25 -0.34 -1.09
CA SER A 133 -9.21 0.22 -1.96
C SER A 133 -7.86 0.13 -1.26
N GLY A 134 -6.81 -0.19 -2.02
CA GLY A 134 -5.42 -0.14 -1.55
C GLY A 134 -4.82 1.26 -1.56
N GLY A 135 -5.54 2.25 -2.09
CA GLY A 135 -5.16 3.65 -2.08
C GLY A 135 -5.33 4.30 -0.70
N SER A 136 -4.92 5.57 -0.60
CA SER A 136 -5.15 6.36 0.61
C SER A 136 -5.70 7.73 0.23
N ILE A 137 -6.79 8.11 0.88
CA ILE A 137 -7.41 9.44 0.77
C ILE A 137 -7.57 9.96 2.20
N PRO A 138 -6.53 10.61 2.77
CA PRO A 138 -6.48 10.93 4.21
C PRO A 138 -7.66 11.75 4.71
N VAL A 139 -8.18 12.68 3.89
CA VAL A 139 -9.31 13.55 4.25
C VAL A 139 -10.61 12.77 4.55
N VAL A 140 -10.75 11.52 4.08
CA VAL A 140 -11.90 10.68 4.43
C VAL A 140 -11.92 10.35 5.93
N GLY A 141 -10.76 10.31 6.58
CA GLY A 141 -10.64 10.09 8.02
C GLY A 141 -11.37 11.17 8.83
N ASP A 142 -11.39 12.41 8.32
CA ASP A 142 -12.05 13.54 8.98
C ASP A 142 -13.58 13.38 9.00
N PHE A 143 -14.13 12.54 8.12
CA PHE A 143 -15.56 12.27 8.02
C PHE A 143 -16.03 11.03 8.80
N GLN A 144 -15.12 10.28 9.45
CA GLN A 144 -15.50 9.05 10.16
C GLN A 144 -16.45 9.26 11.35
N THR A 145 -16.50 10.46 11.91
CA THR A 145 -17.30 10.78 13.10
C THR A 145 -18.65 11.40 12.80
N TYR A 146 -19.02 11.56 11.53
CA TYR A 146 -20.33 12.06 11.08
C TYR A 146 -21.24 10.92 10.64
#